data_AF-A0A2V7HQX2-F1
#
_entry.id   AF-A0A2V7HQX2-F1
#
_cell.length_a   1.000
_cell.length_b   1.000
_cell.length_c   1.000
_cell.angle_alpha   90.00
_cell.angle_beta   90.00
_cell.angle_gamma   90.00
#
_symmetry.space_group_name_H-M   'P 1'
#
loop_
_entity.id
_entity.type
_entity.pdbx_description
1 polymer ?
#
loop_
_entity_poly.entity_id
_entity_poly.type
_entity_poly.pdbx_seq_one_letter_code
_entity_poly.pdbx_strand_id
1 'polypeptide(L)'
;VDLDRAPRNARGRVEATADLMVLRPKQPPARGSTALLEVSNRGGKAVLAYFNRAAWSLDPTSDQDFGDRLLMRLGLTVIWVGWQFDVPPQPGLLRLRAPIATDGGRPIDGLVRSDWTVDHIGSTSPTRWPTRAIPTTC
;
A
#
# COMPACT_ATOMS: atom_id res chain seq x y z
N VAL A 1 -11.13 -15.74 -9.00
CA VAL A 1 -11.14 -14.42 -8.34
C VAL A 1 -12.48 -14.31 -7.62
N ASP A 2 -12.50 -14.07 -6.32
CA ASP A 2 -13.70 -14.29 -5.50
C ASP A 2 -14.64 -13.07 -5.45
N LEU A 3 -14.76 -12.34 -6.57
CA LEU A 3 -15.59 -11.14 -6.68
C LEU A 3 -17.09 -11.42 -6.55
N ASP A 4 -17.53 -12.65 -6.81
CA ASP A 4 -18.91 -13.10 -6.59
C ASP A 4 -19.24 -13.31 -5.11
N ARG A 5 -18.22 -13.43 -4.28
CA ARG A 5 -18.34 -13.64 -2.84
C ARG A 5 -18.12 -12.36 -2.03
N ALA A 6 -17.73 -11.27 -2.68
CA ALA A 6 -17.56 -9.97 -2.03
C ALA A 6 -18.88 -9.18 -1.96
N PRO A 7 -19.10 -8.37 -0.90
CA PRO A 7 -20.19 -7.41 -0.85
C PRO A 7 -20.23 -6.51 -2.09
N ARG A 8 -21.44 -6.27 -2.61
CA ARG A 8 -21.69 -5.43 -3.79
C ARG A 8 -22.57 -4.24 -3.42
N ASN A 9 -22.28 -3.08 -4.00
CA ASN A 9 -23.10 -1.88 -3.88
C ASN A 9 -24.42 -2.02 -4.68
N ALA A 10 -25.30 -1.02 -4.59
CA ALA A 10 -26.58 -0.99 -5.31
C ALA A 10 -26.47 -1.04 -6.85
N ARG A 11 -25.26 -0.86 -7.40
CA ARG A 11 -24.96 -0.97 -8.83
C ARG A 11 -24.36 -2.34 -9.20
N GLY A 12 -24.33 -3.29 -8.27
CA GLY A 12 -23.77 -4.62 -8.47
C GLY A 12 -22.24 -4.65 -8.54
N ARG A 13 -21.54 -3.63 -8.02
CA ARG A 13 -20.07 -3.53 -8.07
C ARG A 13 -19.44 -3.76 -6.70
N VAL A 14 -18.26 -4.38 -6.68
CA VAL A 14 -17.40 -4.48 -5.51
C VAL A 14 -16.66 -3.15 -5.32
N GLU A 15 -16.64 -2.62 -4.10
CA GLU A 15 -15.97 -1.36 -3.77
C GLU A 15 -14.80 -1.60 -2.82
N ALA A 16 -13.70 -0.89 -3.07
CA ALA A 16 -12.56 -0.81 -2.17
C ALA A 16 -12.16 0.66 -2.00
N THR A 17 -11.56 1.00 -0.87
CA THR A 17 -11.06 2.35 -0.60
C THR A 17 -9.57 2.31 -0.32
N ALA A 18 -8.85 3.37 -0.66
CA ALA A 18 -7.41 3.48 -0.41
C ALA A 18 -7.07 4.84 0.15
N ASP A 19 -6.03 4.90 0.99
CA ASP A 19 -5.43 6.17 1.38
C ASP A 19 -4.71 6.79 0.17
N LEU A 20 -4.76 8.12 0.09
CA LEU A 20 -4.19 8.90 -1.01
C LEU A 20 -3.43 10.10 -0.42
N MET A 21 -2.23 10.36 -0.92
CA MET A 21 -1.51 11.62 -0.69
C MET A 21 -1.17 12.26 -2.02
N VAL A 22 -1.39 13.57 -2.13
CA VAL A 22 -1.12 14.34 -3.35
C VAL A 22 -0.24 15.53 -3.01
N LEU A 23 0.90 15.62 -3.68
CA LEU A 23 1.77 16.78 -3.67
C LEU A 23 1.64 17.50 -5.02
N ARG A 24 0.96 18.65 -5.01
CA ARG A 24 0.68 19.45 -6.20
C ARG A 24 1.43 20.78 -6.15
N PRO A 25 2.01 21.25 -7.27
CA PRO A 25 2.55 22.61 -7.36
C PRO A 25 1.48 23.66 -7.01
N LYS A 26 1.84 24.66 -6.19
CA LYS A 26 0.94 25.76 -5.82
C LYS A 26 0.44 26.55 -7.04
N GLN A 27 1.31 26.73 -8.02
CA GLN A 27 1.02 27.36 -9.30
C GLN A 27 1.25 26.34 -10.42
N PRO A 28 0.25 25.51 -10.75
CA PRO A 28 0.37 24.55 -11.83
C PRO A 28 0.36 25.26 -13.19
N PRO A 29 0.95 24.65 -14.25
CA PRO A 29 0.93 25.22 -15.59
C PRO A 29 -0.51 25.45 -16.09
N ALA A 30 -0.73 26.56 -16.80
CA ALA A 30 -2.06 26.95 -17.30
C ALA A 30 -2.67 25.95 -18.30
N ARG A 31 -1.86 25.12 -18.96
CA ARG A 31 -2.29 24.03 -19.85
C ARG A 31 -1.41 22.81 -19.66
N GLY A 32 -2.02 21.67 -19.37
CA GLY A 32 -1.33 20.39 -19.20
C GLY A 32 -0.57 20.29 -17.87
N SER A 33 -1.11 19.54 -16.92
CA SER A 33 -0.37 19.13 -15.73
C SER A 33 -0.05 17.64 -15.85
N THR A 34 1.22 17.29 -15.66
CA THR A 34 1.66 15.90 -15.66
C THR A 34 1.71 15.39 -14.23
N ALA A 35 1.18 14.18 -14.01
CA ALA A 35 1.22 13.51 -12.72
C ALA A 35 2.16 12.31 -12.76
N LEU A 36 2.94 12.14 -11.70
CA LEU A 36 3.67 10.90 -11.40
C LEU A 36 2.88 10.16 -10.31
N LEU A 37 2.33 9.01 -10.67
CA LEU A 37 1.56 8.15 -9.77
C LEU A 37 2.42 6.99 -9.26
N GLU A 38 2.59 6.91 -7.96
CA GLU A 38 3.13 5.75 -7.27
C GLU A 38 1.99 4.93 -6.67
N VAL A 39 1.97 3.65 -7.04
CA VAL A 39 1.12 2.63 -6.41
C VAL A 39 1.92 2.07 -5.23
N SER A 40 1.65 2.59 -4.04
CA SER A 40 2.47 2.42 -2.84
C SER A 40 2.39 0.98 -2.30
N ASN A 41 3.32 0.15 -2.76
CA ASN A 41 3.56 -1.18 -2.22
C ASN A 41 4.11 -1.04 -0.78
N ARG A 42 3.53 -1.76 0.18
CA ARG A 42 3.77 -1.58 1.64
C ARG A 42 3.45 -0.18 2.21
N GLY A 43 2.77 0.68 1.46
CA GLY A 43 2.25 1.96 1.94
C GLY A 43 3.23 3.12 2.08
N GLY A 44 4.50 2.93 1.70
CA GLY A 44 5.52 3.99 1.70
C GLY A 44 5.35 5.01 0.56
N LYS A 45 6.24 6.01 0.54
CA LYS A 45 6.29 7.09 -0.46
C LYS A 45 7.69 7.19 -1.06
N ALA A 46 8.04 6.24 -1.91
CA ALA A 46 9.40 6.02 -2.36
C ALA A 46 9.89 7.04 -3.41
N VAL A 47 8.96 7.61 -4.18
CA VAL A 47 9.25 8.50 -5.31
C VAL A 47 10.22 9.64 -4.97
N LEU A 48 10.12 10.25 -3.79
CA LEU A 48 11.03 11.34 -3.41
C LEU A 48 12.46 10.83 -3.17
N ALA A 49 12.62 9.67 -2.55
CA ALA A 49 13.92 9.05 -2.36
C ALA A 49 14.54 8.62 -3.71
N TYR A 50 13.71 8.13 -4.64
CA TYR A 50 14.17 7.69 -5.97
C TYR A 50 14.60 8.84 -6.87
N PHE A 51 13.84 9.94 -6.91
CA PHE A 51 14.03 10.98 -7.91
C PHE A 51 14.59 12.29 -7.36
N ASN A 52 14.29 12.63 -6.10
CA ASN A 52 14.73 13.90 -5.50
C ASN A 52 15.97 13.75 -4.60
N ARG A 53 16.59 12.56 -4.53
CA ARG A 53 17.70 12.29 -3.58
C ARG A 53 17.32 12.61 -2.13
N ALA A 54 16.04 12.54 -1.80
CA ALA A 54 15.54 12.79 -0.46
C ALA A 54 15.85 11.59 0.46
N ALA A 55 15.88 11.83 1.77
CA ALA A 55 15.80 10.76 2.74
C ALA A 55 14.43 10.07 2.66
N TRP A 56 14.36 8.80 3.08
CA TRP A 56 13.08 8.11 3.20
C TRP A 56 12.20 8.79 4.25
N SER A 57 10.95 9.07 3.89
CA SER A 57 9.97 9.67 4.78
C SER A 57 8.61 9.03 4.56
N LEU A 58 7.92 8.69 5.65
CA LEU A 58 6.54 8.18 5.57
C LEU A 58 5.53 9.32 5.41
N ASP A 59 5.89 10.54 5.78
CA ASP A 59 5.00 11.71 5.72
C ASP A 59 5.77 12.96 5.26
N PRO A 60 6.07 13.06 3.95
CA PRO A 60 6.89 14.14 3.41
C PRO A 60 6.11 15.45 3.36
N THR A 61 6.14 16.21 4.45
CA THR A 61 5.42 17.47 4.62
C THR A 61 6.33 18.66 4.91
N SER A 62 7.62 18.41 5.21
CA SER A 62 8.61 19.44 5.47
C SER A 62 9.51 19.72 4.26
N ASP A 63 10.14 20.88 4.26
CA ASP A 63 11.07 21.29 3.19
C ASP A 63 12.29 20.35 3.05
N GLN A 64 12.67 19.65 4.11
CA GLN A 64 13.79 18.70 4.09
C GLN A 64 13.42 17.38 3.38
N ASP A 65 12.15 16.99 3.43
CA ASP A 65 11.65 15.75 2.82
C ASP A 65 11.69 15.77 1.29
N PHE A 66 11.83 16.95 0.68
CA PHE A 66 11.80 17.10 -0.77
C PHE A 66 13.17 16.98 -1.44
N GLY A 67 14.25 16.79 -0.68
CA GLY A 67 15.60 16.63 -1.20
C GLY A 67 15.99 17.77 -2.15
N ASP A 68 16.50 17.41 -3.32
CA ASP A 68 16.88 18.37 -4.35
C ASP A 68 15.69 18.98 -5.12
N ARG A 69 14.44 18.55 -4.90
CA ARG A 69 13.21 19.07 -5.53
C ARG A 69 13.12 18.91 -7.06
N LEU A 70 13.80 17.92 -7.66
CA LEU A 70 13.74 17.68 -9.11
C LEU A 70 12.30 17.62 -9.64
N LEU A 71 11.45 16.75 -9.08
CA LEU A 71 10.08 16.57 -9.56
C LEU A 71 9.23 17.85 -9.47
N MET A 72 9.51 18.71 -8.49
CA MET A 72 8.81 19.98 -8.29
C MET A 72 9.30 21.04 -9.30
N ARG A 73 10.59 21.08 -9.60
CA ARG A 73 11.13 21.94 -10.68
C ARG A 73 10.59 21.55 -12.05
N LEU A 74 10.30 20.26 -12.25
CA LEU A 74 9.61 19.76 -13.44
C LEU A 74 8.10 20.06 -13.45
N GLY A 75 7.56 20.67 -12.39
CA GLY A 75 6.16 21.01 -12.28
C GLY A 75 5.22 19.81 -12.17
N LEU A 76 5.72 18.65 -11.73
CA LEU A 76 4.93 17.44 -11.62
C LEU A 76 4.04 17.46 -10.39
N THR A 77 2.83 16.91 -10.53
CA THR A 77 2.01 16.49 -9.39
C THR A 77 2.43 15.09 -8.99
N VAL A 78 2.81 14.86 -7.74
CA VAL A 78 3.13 13.52 -7.24
C VAL A 78 1.91 12.98 -6.51
N ILE A 79 1.53 11.75 -6.84
CA ILE A 79 0.37 11.07 -6.27
C ILE A 79 0.84 9.73 -5.70
N TRP A 80 0.48 9.44 -4.46
CA TRP A 80 0.67 8.13 -3.85
C TRP A 80 -0.67 7.53 -3.49
N VAL A 81 -0.91 6.29 -3.91
CA VAL A 81 -2.13 5.54 -3.56
C VAL A 81 -1.78 4.23 -2.87
N GLY A 82 -2.44 3.93 -1.75
CA GLY A 82 -2.26 2.67 -1.04
C GLY A 82 -2.68 1.47 -1.89
N TRP A 83 -1.80 0.49 -2.01
CA TRP A 83 -2.04 -0.72 -2.82
C TRP A 83 -2.33 -1.97 -1.98
N GLN A 84 -1.62 -2.11 -0.87
CA GLN A 84 -1.54 -3.36 -0.15
C GLN A 84 -2.54 -3.38 1.02
N PHE A 85 -3.26 -4.49 1.19
CA PHE A 85 -4.36 -4.59 2.16
C PHE A 85 -3.92 -4.95 3.58
N ASP A 86 -2.77 -5.61 3.72
CA ASP A 86 -2.17 -6.10 4.96
C ASP A 86 -1.10 -5.15 5.53
N VAL A 87 -1.02 -3.92 5.00
CA VAL A 87 -0.17 -2.87 5.59
C VAL A 87 -0.60 -2.59 7.04
N PRO A 88 0.33 -2.62 8.02
CA PRO A 88 0.00 -2.32 9.41
C PRO A 88 -0.66 -0.94 9.55
N PRO A 89 -1.63 -0.77 10.47
CA PRO A 89 -2.24 0.53 10.74
C PRO A 89 -1.25 1.43 11.48
N GLN A 90 -0.34 2.06 10.75
CA GLN A 90 0.70 2.95 11.26
C GLN A 90 0.55 4.35 10.63
N PRO A 91 0.71 5.43 11.42
CA PRO A 91 0.73 6.79 10.88
C PRO A 91 1.73 6.94 9.73
N GLY A 92 1.30 7.62 8.66
CA GLY A 92 2.11 7.85 7.46
C GLY A 92 2.08 6.71 6.43
N LEU A 93 1.64 5.49 6.75
CA LEU A 93 1.49 4.44 5.73
C LEU A 93 0.16 4.57 4.98
N LEU A 94 0.20 4.36 3.66
CA LEU A 94 -0.99 4.32 2.81
C LEU A 94 -1.51 2.89 2.66
N ARG A 95 -2.79 2.68 2.93
CA ARG A 95 -3.40 1.35 2.95
C ARG A 95 -4.57 1.23 1.98
N LEU A 96 -4.67 0.06 1.34
CA LEU A 96 -5.89 -0.39 0.68
C LEU A 96 -6.82 -1.08 1.70
N ARG A 97 -8.09 -0.74 1.67
CA ARG A 97 -9.17 -1.40 2.42
C ARG A 97 -10.05 -2.10 1.40
N ALA A 98 -9.77 -3.38 1.21
CA ALA A 98 -10.56 -4.27 0.37
C ALA A 98 -11.74 -4.85 1.18
N PRO A 99 -12.89 -5.14 0.54
CA PRO A 99 -13.99 -5.80 1.21
C PRO A 99 -13.65 -7.26 1.50
N ILE A 100 -14.18 -7.79 2.60
CA ILE A 100 -13.98 -9.20 2.97
C ILE A 100 -14.98 -10.05 2.19
N ALA A 101 -14.46 -11.01 1.42
CA ALA A 101 -15.30 -12.01 0.75
C ALA A 101 -15.86 -13.02 1.75
N THR A 102 -17.11 -13.44 1.54
CA THR A 102 -17.84 -14.33 2.44
C THR A 102 -18.51 -15.48 1.70
N ASP A 103 -18.65 -16.63 2.35
CA ASP A 103 -19.49 -17.74 1.93
C ASP A 103 -20.67 -17.87 2.90
N GLY A 104 -21.88 -17.61 2.42
CA GLY A 104 -23.08 -17.62 3.26
C GLY A 104 -23.01 -16.66 4.48
N GLY A 105 -22.33 -15.52 4.33
CA GLY A 105 -22.14 -14.54 5.41
C GLY A 105 -21.00 -14.86 6.38
N ARG A 106 -20.25 -15.95 6.18
CA ARG A 106 -19.06 -16.28 6.95
C ARG A 106 -17.80 -15.89 6.17
N PRO A 107 -16.76 -15.32 6.81
CA PRO A 107 -15.47 -15.12 6.16
C PRO A 107 -14.96 -16.42 5.54
N ILE A 108 -14.33 -16.30 4.37
CA ILE A 108 -13.70 -17.44 3.71
C ILE A 108 -12.33 -17.64 4.35
N ASP A 109 -12.12 -18.81 4.95
CA ASP A 109 -10.85 -19.24 5.53
C ASP A 109 -10.29 -20.46 4.77
N GLY A 110 -8.96 -20.63 4.79
CA GLY A 110 -8.30 -21.76 4.14
C GLY A 110 -6.79 -21.76 4.30
N LEU A 111 -6.15 -22.86 3.88
CA LEU A 111 -4.68 -22.96 3.87
C LEU A 111 -4.11 -21.98 2.85
N VAL A 112 -3.21 -21.11 3.32
CA VAL A 112 -2.46 -20.19 2.46
C VAL A 112 -1.03 -20.69 2.36
N ARG A 113 -0.54 -20.89 1.13
CA ARG A 113 0.86 -21.19 0.90
C ARG A 113 1.67 -19.90 0.97
N SER A 114 2.73 -19.92 1.76
CA SER A 114 3.79 -18.91 1.74
C SER A 114 5.09 -19.62 1.45
N ASP A 115 5.82 -19.15 0.44
CA ASP A 115 7.19 -19.59 0.20
C ASP A 115 8.14 -18.64 0.93
N TRP A 116 9.24 -19.16 1.47
CA TRP A 116 10.31 -18.37 2.08
C TRP A 116 11.66 -18.86 1.58
N THR A 117 12.64 -17.94 1.53
CA THR A 117 14.04 -18.27 1.28
C THR A 117 14.81 -18.03 2.57
N VAL A 118 15.65 -18.99 2.95
CA VAL A 118 16.50 -18.88 4.14
C VAL A 118 17.89 -18.43 3.68
N ASP A 119 18.27 -17.20 4.02
CA ASP A 119 19.54 -16.63 3.58
C ASP A 119 20.74 -17.16 4.40
N HIS A 120 20.51 -17.53 5.68
CA HIS A 120 21.52 -18.11 6.57
C HIS A 120 20.90 -19.11 7.55
N ILE A 121 21.65 -20.13 7.95
CA ILE A 121 21.23 -21.08 8.98
C ILE A 121 21.19 -20.35 10.33
N GLY A 122 19.99 -20.11 10.85
CA GLY A 122 19.75 -19.58 12.19
C GLY A 122 18.91 -20.54 13.02
N SER A 123 19.10 -20.55 14.34
CA SER A 123 18.26 -21.32 15.26
C SER A 123 16.88 -20.65 15.38
N THR A 124 15.91 -21.17 14.62
CA THR A 124 14.46 -20.87 14.67
C THR A 124 14.04 -19.41 14.43
N SER A 125 13.40 -19.16 13.29
CA SER A 125 12.59 -17.95 13.05
C SER A 125 11.15 -18.22 13.48
N PRO A 126 10.55 -17.43 14.38
CA PRO A 126 9.13 -17.57 14.67
C PRO A 126 8.32 -16.94 13.54
N THR A 127 7.88 -17.76 12.58
CA THR A 127 6.90 -17.34 11.57
C THR A 127 5.53 -17.21 12.24
N ARG A 128 5.29 -16.11 12.96
CA ARG A 128 4.00 -15.84 13.60
C ARG A 128 3.10 -15.09 12.63
N TRP A 129 2.31 -15.83 11.87
CA TRP A 129 1.09 -15.32 11.26
C TRP A 129 0.03 -15.14 12.36
N PRO A 130 -0.78 -14.07 12.36
CA PRO A 130 -1.83 -13.90 13.36
C PRO A 130 -3.01 -14.85 13.05
N THR A 131 -2.88 -16.13 13.42
CA THR A 131 -4.01 -17.07 13.50
C THR A 131 -3.74 -18.09 14.60
N ARG A 132 -4.73 -18.29 15.47
CA ARG A 132 -4.73 -19.29 16.55
C ARG A 132 -4.38 -20.67 15.96
N ALA A 133 -3.26 -21.24 16.41
CA ALA A 133 -2.79 -22.56 16.02
C ALA A 133 -3.50 -23.67 16.82
N ILE A 134 -3.80 -24.79 16.17
CA ILE A 134 -4.10 -26.11 16.79
C ILE A 134 -3.36 -27.18 15.96
N PRO A 135 -2.78 -28.23 16.59
CA PRO A 135 -1.65 -28.97 16.07
C PRO A 135 -2.03 -30.15 15.17
N THR A 136 -1.11 -30.49 14.28
CA THR A 136 -1.12 -31.65 13.39
C THR A 136 -0.78 -32.93 14.17
N THR A 137 -1.51 -34.02 13.90
CA THR A 137 -0.99 -35.39 14.10
C THR A 137 -0.94 -36.07 12.73
N CYS A 138 0.11 -36.86 12.52
CA CYS A 138 0.41 -37.62 11.30
C CYS A 138 -0.72 -38.56 10.86
#